data_AF-A0A5B1RFQ6-F1
#
_entry.id   AF-A0A5B1RFQ6-F1
#
_cell.length_a   1.000
_cell.length_b   1.000
_cell.length_c   1.000
_cell.angle_alpha   90.00
_cell.angle_beta   90.00
_cell.angle_gamma   90.00
#
_symmetry.space_group_name_H-M   'P 1'
#
loop_
_entity.id
_entity.type
_entity.pdbx_description
1 polymer ?
#
loop_
_entity_poly.entity_id
_entity_poly.type
_entity_poly.pdbx_seq_one_letter_code
_entity_poly.pdbx_strand_id
1 'polypeptide(L)'
;MPLEILKDLSKATFGDIAIQHNIFVTHHTKQDNLLEEIQQHIEQKKECCLNHISIFLPIIKSKSKPAKKKQVSCFPPKPLTSDLTKKIIRDYCEELKPENILESGCAVCAQLNKNREMEELN
;
A
#
# COMPACT_ATOMS: atom_id res chain seq x y z
N MET A 1 -1.48 12.02 -14.01
CA MET A 1 -0.89 12.23 -12.67
C MET A 1 -1.01 13.71 -12.30
N PRO A 2 -1.49 14.09 -11.10
CA PRO A 2 -1.59 15.50 -10.70
C PRO A 2 -0.20 16.07 -10.38
N LEU A 3 0.26 17.06 -11.14
CA LEU A 3 1.58 17.70 -10.99
C LEU A 3 1.77 18.38 -9.63
N GLU A 4 0.67 18.81 -8.99
CA GLU A 4 0.70 19.47 -7.68
C GLU A 4 1.25 18.56 -6.58
N ILE A 5 1.04 17.24 -6.68
CA ILE A 5 1.55 16.27 -5.70
C ILE A 5 3.07 16.11 -5.84
N LEU A 6 3.61 16.33 -7.05
CA LEU A 6 5.03 16.15 -7.30
C LEU A 6 5.87 17.23 -6.63
N LYS A 7 5.37 18.47 -6.50
CA LYS A 7 6.13 19.60 -5.94
C LYS A 7 6.66 19.34 -4.52
N ASP A 8 5.95 18.55 -3.73
CA ASP A 8 6.30 18.23 -2.34
C ASP A 8 7.22 17.00 -2.18
N LEU A 9 7.56 16.32 -3.29
CA LEU A 9 8.40 15.12 -3.25
C LEU A 9 9.88 15.46 -3.09
N SER A 10 10.63 14.51 -2.54
CA SER A 10 12.09 14.61 -2.47
C SER A 10 12.73 14.42 -3.85
N LYS A 11 13.89 15.03 -4.08
CA LYS A 11 14.66 14.86 -5.33
C LYS A 11 14.98 13.38 -5.65
N ALA A 12 15.19 12.55 -4.62
CA ALA A 12 15.42 11.10 -4.82
C ALA A 12 14.19 10.43 -5.44
N THR A 13 13.00 10.70 -4.87
CA THR A 13 11.72 10.17 -5.37
C THR A 13 11.43 10.63 -6.81
N PHE A 14 11.77 11.88 -7.14
CA PHE A 14 11.71 12.37 -8.52
C PHE A 14 12.61 11.59 -9.47
N GLY A 15 13.84 11.27 -9.03
CA GLY A 15 14.77 10.44 -9.79
C GLY A 15 14.19 9.07 -10.10
N ASP A 16 13.58 8.42 -9.10
CA ASP A 16 12.96 7.10 -9.28
C ASP A 16 11.79 7.16 -10.28
N ILE A 17 10.92 8.18 -10.17
CA ILE A 17 9.82 8.39 -11.12
C ILE A 17 10.36 8.63 -12.53
N ALA A 18 11.37 9.48 -12.68
CA ALA A 18 11.99 9.75 -13.98
C ALA A 18 12.55 8.47 -14.63
N ILE A 19 13.22 7.61 -13.84
CA ILE A 19 13.74 6.32 -14.31
C ILE A 19 12.61 5.40 -14.78
N GLN A 20 11.51 5.29 -14.02
CA GLN A 20 10.34 4.49 -14.41
C GLN A 20 9.73 4.95 -15.75
N HIS A 21 9.80 6.25 -16.02
CA HIS A 21 9.31 6.86 -17.24
C HIS A 21 10.36 6.94 -18.37
N ASN A 22 11.55 6.37 -18.15
CA ASN A 22 12.71 6.46 -19.04
C ASN A 22 13.05 7.90 -19.45
N ILE A 23 12.87 8.83 -18.50
CA ILE A 23 13.26 10.23 -18.62
C ILE A 23 14.72 10.33 -18.18
N PHE A 24 15.59 10.80 -19.07
CA PHE A 24 17.00 10.93 -18.75
C PHE A 24 17.23 12.07 -17.76
N VAL A 25 17.79 11.73 -16.60
CA VAL A 25 18.04 12.69 -15.52
C VAL A 25 19.47 12.54 -15.03
N THR A 26 20.19 13.67 -14.93
CA THR A 26 21.55 13.68 -14.39
C THR A 26 21.53 14.02 -12.91
N HIS A 27 22.58 13.63 -12.18
CA HIS A 27 22.71 13.98 -10.77
C HIS A 27 22.69 15.51 -10.52
N HIS A 28 23.12 16.30 -11.52
CA HIS A 28 23.16 17.76 -11.48
C HIS A 28 21.83 18.43 -11.83
N THR A 29 20.84 17.69 -12.33
CA THR A 29 19.53 18.25 -12.67
C THR A 29 18.87 18.79 -11.39
N LYS A 30 18.44 20.05 -11.44
CA LYS A 30 17.69 20.69 -10.35
C LYS A 30 16.26 20.15 -10.31
N GLN A 31 15.62 20.23 -9.15
CA GLN A 31 14.26 19.73 -8.97
C GLN A 31 13.23 20.46 -9.84
N ASP A 32 13.39 21.78 -10.02
CA ASP A 32 12.48 22.56 -10.88
C ASP A 32 12.54 22.08 -12.34
N ASN A 33 13.75 21.87 -12.87
CA ASN A 33 13.96 21.34 -14.21
C ASN A 33 13.39 19.92 -14.36
N LEU A 34 13.48 19.08 -13.31
CA LEU A 34 12.88 17.73 -13.31
C LEU A 34 11.36 17.77 -13.41
N LEU A 35 10.73 18.74 -12.75
CA LEU A 35 9.29 18.91 -12.78
C LEU A 35 8.82 19.34 -14.18
N GLU A 36 9.55 20.26 -14.83
CA GLU A 36 9.28 20.67 -16.22
C GLU A 36 9.41 19.49 -17.20
N GLU A 37 10.47 18.69 -17.10
CA GLU A 37 10.68 17.51 -17.94
C GLU A 37 9.58 16.45 -17.77
N ILE A 38 9.15 16.18 -16.54
CA ILE A 38 8.04 15.26 -16.25
C ILE A 38 6.72 15.82 -16.78
N GLN A 39 6.48 17.12 -16.64
CA GLN A 39 5.28 17.77 -17.18
C GLN A 39 5.22 17.62 -18.70
N GLN A 40 6.30 17.95 -19.40
CA GLN A 40 6.37 17.81 -20.85
C GLN A 40 6.17 16.36 -21.28
N HIS A 41 6.73 15.40 -20.53
CA HIS A 41 6.55 13.97 -20.78
C HIS A 41 5.09 13.52 -20.61
N ILE A 42 4.37 14.02 -19.60
CA ILE A 42 2.94 13.73 -19.38
C ILE A 42 2.09 14.32 -20.52
N GLU A 43 2.39 15.54 -20.96
CA GLU A 43 1.69 16.21 -22.06
C GLU A 43 1.83 15.46 -23.39
N GLN A 44 2.93 14.73 -23.60
CA GLN A 44 3.14 13.86 -24.75
C GLN A 44 2.24 12.61 -24.77
N LYS A 45 1.49 12.32 -23.69
CA LYS A 45 0.56 11.19 -23.58
C LYS A 45 1.17 9.84 -23.99
N LYS A 46 2.45 9.63 -23.69
CA LYS A 46 3.14 8.37 -23.94
C LYS A 46 2.54 7.23 -23.11
N GLU A 47 2.65 6.00 -23.60
CA GLU A 47 2.05 4.81 -22.96
C GLU A 47 2.53 4.57 -21.53
N CYS A 48 3.77 4.94 -21.19
CA CYS A 48 4.29 4.84 -19.82
C CYS A 48 3.50 5.69 -18.83
N CYS A 49 2.94 6.84 -19.22
CA CYS A 49 2.06 7.65 -18.38
C CYS A 49 0.64 7.11 -18.24
N LEU A 50 0.20 6.28 -19.18
CA LEU A 50 -1.13 5.68 -19.17
C LEU A 50 -1.15 4.40 -18.32
N ASN A 51 -0.07 3.63 -18.34
CA ASN A 51 0.00 2.32 -17.71
C ASN A 51 0.67 2.32 -16.32
N HIS A 52 1.47 3.34 -15.97
CA HIS A 52 2.02 3.46 -14.62
C HIS A 52 1.11 4.27 -13.70
N ILE A 53 0.50 3.58 -12.73
CA ILE A 53 -0.20 4.20 -11.61
C ILE A 53 0.79 4.36 -10.46
N SER A 54 1.17 5.59 -10.14
CA SER A 54 1.94 5.87 -8.92
C SER A 54 0.98 6.01 -7.73
N ILE A 55 1.13 5.13 -6.74
CA ILE A 55 0.37 5.19 -5.49
C ILE A 55 1.18 6.02 -4.49
N PHE A 56 0.77 7.27 -4.28
CA PHE A 56 1.33 8.12 -3.24
C PHE A 56 0.61 7.84 -1.92
N LEU A 57 1.33 7.34 -0.93
CA LEU A 57 0.83 7.30 0.43
C LEU A 57 0.94 8.72 1.02
N PRO A 58 -0.15 9.33 1.51
CA PRO A 58 -0.06 10.63 2.15
C PRO A 58 0.87 10.50 3.36
N ILE A 59 1.98 11.25 3.35
CA ILE A 59 2.77 11.45 4.57
C ILE A 59 1.93 12.37 5.45
N ILE A 60 1.04 11.78 6.25
CA ILE A 60 0.32 12.51 7.28
C ILE A 60 1.40 12.93 8.29
N LYS A 61 1.92 14.15 8.13
CA LYS A 61 2.73 14.84 9.14
C LYS A 61 1.79 15.16 10.31
N SER A 62 1.41 14.13 11.07
CA SER A 62 0.71 14.33 12.32
C SER A 62 1.63 15.20 13.18
N LYS A 63 1.14 16.38 13.61
CA LYS A 63 1.76 17.13 14.71
C LYS A 63 1.65 16.26 15.96
N SER A 64 2.54 15.28 16.09
CA SER A 64 2.54 14.37 17.22
C SER A 64 2.96 15.18 18.44
N LYS A 65 2.07 15.24 19.43
CA LYS A 65 2.45 15.48 20.84
C LYS A 65 3.72 14.66 21.14
N PRO A 66 4.63 15.14 22.02
CA PRO A 66 5.89 14.45 22.31
C PRO A 66 5.61 12.97 22.54
N ALA A 67 6.16 12.15 21.64
CA ALA A 67 5.91 10.73 21.63
C ALA A 67 6.31 10.17 22.99
N LYS A 68 5.36 9.58 23.72
CA LYS A 68 5.71 8.59 24.77
C LYS A 68 6.73 7.66 24.11
N LYS A 69 7.91 7.51 24.73
CA LYS A 69 9.01 6.68 24.21
C LYS A 69 8.41 5.42 23.59
N LYS A 70 8.37 5.36 22.25
CA LYS A 70 7.92 4.17 21.55
C LYS A 70 8.87 3.09 22.04
N GLN A 71 8.36 2.08 22.74
CA GLN A 71 9.13 0.86 22.94
C GLN A 71 9.59 0.48 21.54
N VAL A 72 10.91 0.43 21.36
CA VAL A 72 11.51 -0.13 20.16
C VAL A 72 11.04 -1.57 20.16
N SER A 73 9.96 -1.85 19.44
CA SER A 73 9.49 -3.21 19.24
C SER A 73 10.63 -3.92 18.55
N CYS A 74 11.32 -4.80 19.29
CA CYS A 74 12.41 -5.59 18.75
C CYS A 74 11.85 -6.32 17.53
N PHE A 75 12.40 -6.02 16.35
CA PHE A 75 12.07 -6.69 15.11
C PHE A 75 13.25 -7.62 14.74
N PRO A 76 12.99 -8.91 14.48
CA PRO A 76 11.68 -9.54 14.48
C PRO A 76 11.11 -9.66 15.91
N PRO A 77 9.77 -9.67 16.05
CA PRO A 77 9.15 -9.95 17.33
C PRO A 77 9.62 -11.32 17.85
N LYS A 78 9.56 -11.50 19.17
CA LYS A 78 9.85 -12.81 19.76
C LYS A 78 8.93 -13.88 19.13
N PRO A 79 9.45 -15.09 18.87
CA PRO A 79 8.63 -16.20 18.40
C PRO A 79 7.41 -16.43 19.30
N LEU A 80 6.32 -16.92 18.70
CA LEU A 80 5.11 -17.31 19.43
C LEU A 80 5.43 -18.43 20.43
N THR A 81 4.72 -18.46 21.55
CA THR A 81 4.79 -19.59 22.48
C THR A 81 4.15 -20.82 21.84
N SER A 82 4.62 -22.01 22.21
CA SER A 82 4.09 -23.28 21.69
C SER A 82 2.58 -23.43 21.94
N ASP A 83 2.09 -22.96 23.09
CA ASP A 83 0.67 -22.99 23.43
C ASP A 83 -0.16 -22.06 22.54
N LEU A 84 0.34 -20.86 22.25
CA LEU A 84 -0.33 -19.92 21.36
C LEU A 84 -0.36 -20.45 19.92
N THR A 85 0.74 -21.05 19.46
CA THR A 85 0.80 -21.71 18.15
C THR A 85 -0.24 -22.84 18.06
N LYS A 86 -0.31 -23.72 19.06
CA LYS A 86 -1.32 -24.81 19.11
C LYS A 86 -2.74 -24.27 19.14
N LYS A 87 -2.97 -23.17 19.86
CA LYS A 87 -4.29 -22.51 19.90
C LYS A 87 -4.66 -21.97 18.52
N ILE A 88 -3.77 -21.23 17.86
CA ILE A 88 -4.01 -20.70 16.50
C ILE A 88 -4.34 -21.83 15.53
N ILE A 89 -3.57 -22.92 15.56
CA ILE A 89 -3.82 -24.09 14.70
C ILE A 89 -5.20 -24.69 15.00
N ARG A 90 -5.54 -24.90 16.26
CA ARG A 90 -6.82 -25.46 16.67
C ARG A 90 -7.98 -24.57 16.23
N ASP A 91 -7.93 -23.29 16.56
CA ASP A 91 -8.97 -22.32 16.24
C ASP A 91 -9.18 -22.27 14.71
N TYR A 92 -8.09 -22.29 13.93
CA TYR A 92 -8.16 -22.33 12.47
C TYR A 92 -8.83 -23.61 11.94
N CYS A 93 -8.45 -24.79 12.46
CA CYS A 93 -9.07 -26.05 12.05
C CYS A 93 -10.56 -26.13 12.44
N GLU A 94 -10.93 -25.58 13.59
CA GLU A 94 -12.32 -25.50 14.04
C GLU A 94 -13.15 -24.57 13.16
N GLU A 95 -12.59 -23.41 12.76
CA GLU A 95 -13.25 -22.48 11.84
C GLU A 95 -13.41 -23.04 10.43
N LEU A 96 -12.51 -23.92 9.99
CA LEU A 96 -12.57 -24.58 8.67
C LEU A 96 -13.39 -25.87 8.63
N LYS A 97 -14.14 -26.19 9.68
CA LYS A 97 -15.04 -27.34 9.64
C LYS A 97 -16.14 -27.14 8.57
N PRO A 98 -16.58 -28.20 7.86
CA PRO A 98 -17.60 -28.09 6.82
C PRO A 98 -18.88 -27.40 7.28
N GLU A 99 -19.27 -27.57 8.55
CA GLU A 99 -20.46 -26.94 9.12
C GLU A 99 -20.30 -25.42 9.27
N ASN A 100 -19.07 -24.92 9.28
CA ASN A 100 -18.72 -23.50 9.41
C ASN A 100 -18.38 -22.83 8.07
N ILE A 101 -18.21 -23.62 7.00
CA ILE A 101 -17.92 -23.13 5.65
C ILE A 101 -19.18 -23.33 4.79
N LEU A 102 -19.86 -22.24 4.45
CA LEU A 102 -20.82 -22.23 3.34
C LEU A 102 -20.13 -21.60 2.14
N GLU A 103 -20.17 -22.29 1.00
CA GLU A 103 -19.69 -21.73 -0.25
C GLU A 103 -20.75 -20.79 -0.82
N SER A 104 -20.99 -19.67 -0.13
CA SER A 104 -21.76 -18.54 -0.65
C SER A 104 -20.79 -17.42 -0.98
N GLY A 105 -20.33 -17.40 -2.22
CA GLY A 105 -19.54 -16.26 -2.71
C GLY A 105 -20.39 -14.98 -2.60
N CYS A 106 -19.82 -13.91 -2.07
CA CYS A 106 -20.43 -12.59 -2.26
C CYS A 106 -20.48 -12.31 -3.77
N ALA A 107 -21.67 -12.19 -4.35
CA ALA A 107 -21.85 -11.93 -5.77
C ALA A 107 -21.15 -10.64 -6.26
N VAL A 108 -20.83 -9.73 -5.34
CA VAL A 108 -20.21 -8.44 -5.62
C VAL A 108 -18.68 -8.51 -5.55
N CYS A 109 -18.10 -9.18 -4.55
CA CYS A 109 -16.65 -9.14 -4.31
C CYS A 109 -15.93 -10.49 -4.41
N ALA A 110 -16.65 -11.60 -4.60
CA ALA A 110 -16.12 -12.97 -4.64
C ALA A 110 -15.25 -13.37 -3.44
N GLN A 111 -15.38 -12.66 -2.31
CA GLN A 111 -14.73 -13.02 -1.05
C GLN A 111 -15.59 -14.01 -0.28
N LEU A 112 -14.93 -14.97 0.39
CA LEU A 112 -15.56 -15.90 1.33
C LEU A 112 -15.70 -15.20 2.69
N ASN A 113 -16.94 -15.04 3.15
CA ASN A 113 -17.26 -14.53 4.49
C ASN A 113 -17.79 -15.65 5.39
N LYS A 114 -17.66 -15.51 6.70
CA LYS A 114 -18.24 -16.45 7.66
C LYS A 114 -19.76 -16.31 7.70
N ASN A 115 -20.48 -17.42 7.82
CA ASN A 115 -21.96 -17.43 7.86
C ASN A 115 -22.55 -16.51 8.93
N ARG A 116 -21.93 -16.48 10.12
CA ARG A 116 -22.38 -15.66 11.25
C ARG A 116 -22.30 -14.14 10.98
N GLU A 117 -21.65 -13.73 9.89
CA GLU A 117 -21.44 -12.34 9.50
C GLU A 117 -22.31 -11.95 8.28
N MET A 118 -23.15 -12.87 7.78
CA MET A 118 -24.09 -12.62 6.67
C MET A 118 -25.52 -12.45 7.20
N GLU A 119 -26.24 -11.46 6.68
CA GLU A 119 -27.66 -11.22 6.95
C GLU A 119 -28.53 -11.69 5.77
N GLU A 120 -29.77 -12.09 6.02
CA GLU A 120 -30.73 -12.45 4.96
C GLU A 120 -31.10 -11.20 4.14
N LEU A 121 -31.02 -11.31 2.81
CA LEU A 121 -31.58 -10.29 1.93
C LEU A 121 -33.11 -10.40 1.94
N ASN A 122 -33.77 -9.42 2.57
CA ASN A 122 -35.21 -9.18 2.45
C ASN A 122 -35.54 -8.33 1.23
#